data_AF-A0A948SWE8-F1
#
_entry.id   AF-A0A948SWE8-F1
#
_cell.length_a   1.000
_cell.length_b   1.000
_cell.length_c   1.000
_cell.angle_alpha   90.00
_cell.angle_beta   90.00
_cell.angle_gamma   90.00
#
_symmetry.space_group_name_H-M   'P 1'
#
loop_
_entity.id
_entity.type
_entity.pdbx_description
1 polymer ?
#
loop_
_entity_poly.entity_id
_entity_poly.type
_entity_poly.pdbx_seq_one_letter_code
_entity_poly.pdbx_strand_id
1 'polypeptide(L)' 'MTTDWNPILRGEFQKSYWKGLQSFVTAERRRTTVYPQHDEVFRAFHVTTFAATRVVILGQDPY' A
#
# COMPACT_ATOMS: atom_id res chain seq x y z
N MET A 1 -8.98 3.78 0.15
CA MET A 1 -8.77 3.04 1.40
C MET A 1 -9.87 3.48 2.34
N THR A 2 -10.75 2.57 2.78
CA THR A 2 -11.90 2.88 3.64
C THR A 2 -11.92 1.87 4.78
N THR A 3 -10.79 1.75 5.47
CA THR A 3 -10.58 0.82 6.58
C THR A 3 -10.09 1.59 7.79
N ASP A 4 -10.18 0.98 8.96
CA ASP A 4 -9.67 1.53 10.23
C ASP A 4 -8.14 1.71 10.25
N TRP A 5 -7.44 1.21 9.23
CA TRP A 5 -6.03 1.55 8.97
C TRP A 5 -5.82 3.00 8.51
N ASN A 6 -6.81 3.62 7.87
CA ASN A 6 -6.71 4.98 7.34
C ASN A 6 -6.19 6.01 8.35
N PRO A 7 -6.82 6.19 9.53
CA PRO A 7 -6.35 7.18 10.49
C PRO A 7 -4.92 6.90 10.97
N ILE A 8 -4.52 5.63 11.03
CA ILE A 8 -3.20 5.20 11.50
C ILE A 8 -2.12 5.53 10.47
N LEU A 9 -2.37 5.22 9.19
CA LEU A 9 -1.39 5.40 8.11
C LEU A 9 -1.40 6.79 7.48
N ARG A 10 -2.42 7.61 7.75
CA ARG A 10 -2.57 8.95 7.17
C ARG A 10 -1.33 9.82 7.35
N GLY A 11 -0.66 9.72 8.51
CA GLY A 11 0.56 10.47 8.78
C GLY A 11 1.69 10.13 7.82
N GLU A 12 1.85 8.85 7.45
CA GLU A 12 2.85 8.42 6.48
C GLU A 12 2.56 8.97 5.08
N PHE A 13 1.29 8.97 4.66
CA PHE A 13 0.90 9.48 3.34
C PHE A 13 1.12 10.99 3.16
N GLN A 14 1.23 11.74 4.25
CA GLN A 14 1.50 13.18 4.23
C GLN A 14 2.99 13.52 4.14
N LYS A 15 3.88 12.57 4.44
CA LYS A 15 5.33 12.80 4.43
C LYS A 15 5.84 12.96 3.00
N SER A 16 6.91 13.74 2.85
CA SER A 16 7.50 14.05 1.54
C SER A 16 7.98 12.82 0.77
N TYR A 17 8.55 11.83 1.47
CA TYR A 17 9.02 10.59 0.84
C TYR A 17 7.89 9.83 0.13
N TRP A 18 6.67 9.89 0.66
CA TRP A 18 5.53 9.17 0.09
C TRP A 18 5.16 9.72 -1.28
N LYS A 19 5.14 11.05 -1.44
CA LYS A 19 4.89 11.71 -2.72
C LYS A 19 5.95 11.32 -3.77
N GLY A 20 7.20 11.23 -3.35
CA GLY A 20 8.31 10.77 -4.19
C GLY A 20 8.12 9.32 -4.64
N LEU A 21 7.80 8.42 -3.71
CA LEU A 21 7.54 7.01 -3.99
C LEU A 21 6.35 6.83 -4.95
N GLN A 22 5.24 7.54 -4.73
CA GLN A 22 4.08 7.48 -5.63
C GLN A 22 4.42 7.93 -7.05
N SER A 23 5.21 9.00 -7.17
CA SER A 23 5.66 9.50 -8.47
C SER A 23 6.54 8.48 -9.19
N PHE A 24 7.47 7.86 -8.47
CA PHE A 24 8.32 6.79 -8.99
C PHE A 24 7.51 5.59 -9.48
N VAL A 25 6.64 5.02 -8.64
CA VAL A 25 5.82 3.86 -8.99
C VAL A 25 4.88 4.17 -10.17
N THR A 26 4.32 5.38 -10.23
CA THR A 26 3.48 5.82 -11.35
C THR A 26 4.27 5.90 -12.66
N ALA A 27 5.51 6.37 -12.62
CA ALA A 27 6.39 6.41 -13.78
C ALA A 27 6.75 4.99 -14.26
N GLU A 28 7.08 4.09 -13.33
CA GLU A 28 7.39 2.69 -13.67
C GLU A 28 6.20 1.98 -14.29
N ARG A 29 4.99 2.13 -13.73
CA ARG A 29 3.75 1.57 -14.29
C ARG A 29 3.42 2.04 -15.71
N ARG A 30 3.92 3.21 -16.13
CA ARG A 30 3.76 3.71 -17.51
C ARG A 30 4.77 3.10 -18.48
N ARG A 31 5.90 2.60 -17.97
CA ARG A 31 7.04 2.12 -18.76
C ARG A 31 7.10 0.61 -18.84
N THR A 32 6.69 -0.07 -17.78
CA THR A 32 6.78 -1.53 -17.64
C THR A 32 5.55 -2.07 -16.93
N THR A 33 5.38 -3.39 -17.01
CA THR A 33 4.38 -4.09 -16.22
C THR A 33 4.88 -4.18 -14.78
N VAL A 34 4.14 -3.58 -13.85
CA VAL A 34 4.43 -3.62 -12.42
C VAL A 34 3.29 -4.35 -11.72
N TYR A 35 3.63 -5.40 -10.99
CA TYR A 35 2.69 -6.15 -10.17
C TYR A 35 2.73 -5.70 -8.70
N PRO A 36 1.64 -5.87 -7.95
CA PRO A 36 0.30 -6.24 -8.42
C PRO A 36 -0.39 -5.08 -9.16
N GLN A 37 -1.65 -5.25 -9.57
CA GLN A 37 -2.45 -4.14 -10.09
C GLN A 37 -2.57 -3.01 -9.07
N HIS A 38 -2.75 -1.77 -9.54
CA HIS A 38 -2.70 -0.58 -8.68
C HIS A 38 -3.71 -0.62 -7.52
N ASP A 39 -4.92 -1.12 -7.77
CA ASP A 39 -6.00 -1.29 -6.80
C ASP A 39 -5.75 -2.42 -5.78
N GLU A 40 -4.85 -3.36 -6.09
CA GLU A 40 -4.49 -4.48 -5.24
C GLU A 40 -3.29 -4.22 -4.31
N VAL A 41 -2.54 -3.13 -4.52
CA VAL A 41 -1.34 -2.79 -3.72
C VAL A 41 -1.60 -2.80 -2.21
N PHE A 42 -2.78 -2.33 -1.77
CA PHE A 42 -3.16 -2.27 -0.35
C PHE A 42 -4.19 -3.34 0.02
N ARG A 43 -4.32 -4.42 -0.76
CA ARG A 43 -5.37 -5.44 -0.56
C ARG A 43 -5.36 -6.04 0.83
N ALA A 44 -4.18 -6.31 1.41
CA ALA A 44 -4.05 -6.84 2.77
C ALA A 44 -4.77 -5.97 3.82
N PHE A 45 -4.60 -4.65 3.75
CA PHE A 45 -5.26 -3.70 4.65
C PHE A 45 -6.75 -3.50 4.35
N HIS A 46 -7.20 -3.84 3.14
CA HIS A 46 -8.62 -3.81 2.77
C HIS A 46 -9.38 -5.04 3.29
N VAL A 47 -8.75 -6.22 3.27
CA VAL A 47 -9.41 -7.47 3.70
C VAL A 47 -9.23 -7.77 5.19
N THR A 48 -8.27 -7.13 5.85
CA THR A 48 -8.01 -7.30 7.28
C THR A 48 -7.92 -5.95 7.96
N THR A 49 -8.93 -5.63 8.77
CA THR A 49 -8.97 -4.39 9.56
C THR A 49 -7.90 -4.41 10.65
N PHE A 50 -7.46 -3.22 11.07
CA PHE A 50 -6.49 -3.06 12.15
C PHE A 50 -6.98 -3.73 13.42
N ALA A 51 -8.23 -3.46 13.83
CA ALA A 51 -8.81 -4.00 15.05
C ALA A 51 -8.97 -5.54 15.03
N ALA A 52 -9.16 -6.14 13.87
CA ALA A 52 -9.30 -7.60 13.74
C ALA A 52 -7.95 -8.31 13.51
N THR A 53 -6.86 -7.57 13.28
CA THR A 53 -5.54 -8.15 13.02
C THR A 53 -5.01 -8.81 14.28
N ARG A 54 -4.67 -10.10 14.20
CA ARG A 54 -4.09 -10.89 15.30
C ARG A 54 -2.71 -11.44 14.99
N VAL A 55 -2.43 -11.69 13.71
CA VAL A 55 -1.19 -12.28 13.22
C VAL A 55 -0.76 -11.50 11.97
N VAL A 56 0.53 -11.25 11.85
CA VAL A 56 1.13 -10.62 10.68
C VAL A 56 2.13 -11.61 10.08
N ILE A 57 1.95 -11.95 8.81
CA ILE A 57 2.91 -12.76 8.05
C ILE A 57 3.58 -11.81 7.06
N LEU A 58 4.88 -11.58 7.23
CA LEU A 58 5.66 -10.68 6.38
C LEU A 58 6.31 -11.49 5.26
N GLY A 59 5.91 -11.20 4.02
CA GLY A 59 6.61 -11.67 2.82
C GLY A 59 7.75 -10.75 2.42
N GLN A 60 8.38 -11.04 1.27
CA GLN A 60 9.48 -10.24 0.73
C GLN A 60 8.97 -9.15 -0.22
N ASP A 61 8.42 -9.55 -1.36
CA ASP A 61 7.89 -8.71 -2.42
C ASP A 61 6.82 -9.50 -3.20
N PRO A 62 6.02 -8.86 -4.07
CA PRO A 62 5.06 -9.57 -4.91
C PRO A 62 5.74 -10.63 -5.78
N TYR A 63 4.99 -11.69 -6.13
CA TYR A 63 5.46 -12.75 -7.04
C TYR A 63 5.89 -12.23 -8.42
#